data_AF-A0A2W5DCS3-F1
#
_entry.id   AF-A0A2W5DCS3-F1
#
_cell.length_a   1.000
_cell.length_b   1.000
_cell.length_c   1.000
_cell.angle_alpha   90.00
_cell.angle_beta   90.00
_cell.angle_gamma   90.00
#
_symmetry.space_group_name_H-M   'P 1'
#
loop_
_entity.id
_entity.type
_entity.pdbx_description
1 polymer ?
#
loop_
_entity_poly.entity_id
_entity_poly.type
_entity_poly.pdbx_seq_one_letter_code
_entity_poly.pdbx_strand_id
1 'polypeptide(L)' 'MAELGELARDLGRDLGRDLAQAGRYLTQSLRLMVGVPDYGSYLTHHQATHPDREPMSYEEFFRERQTARYSARTGKCC' A
#
# COMPACT_ATOMS: atom_id res chain seq x y z
N MET A 1 25.01 -11.25 -35.25
CA MET A 1 25.34 -10.04 -34.46
C MET A 1 24.09 -9.31 -33.94
N ALA A 2 22.95 -9.29 -34.66
CA ALA A 2 21.72 -8.64 -34.19
C ALA A 2 21.03 -9.37 -33.01
N GLU A 3 20.96 -10.71 -33.04
CA GLU A 3 20.24 -11.49 -32.02
C GLU A 3 20.86 -11.43 -30.61
N LEU A 4 22.20 -11.38 -30.50
CA LEU A 4 22.88 -11.23 -29.21
C LEU A 4 22.60 -9.86 -28.56
N GLY A 5 22.40 -8.82 -29.38
CA GLY A 5 22.02 -7.49 -28.92
C GLY A 5 20.56 -7.40 -28.47
N GLU A 6 19.66 -8.19 -29.07
CA GLU A 6 18.26 -8.33 -28.65
C GLU A 6 18.16 -9.00 -27.28
N LEU A 7 18.86 -10.11 -27.13
CA LEU A 7 18.84 -10.95 -25.92
C LEU A 7 19.41 -10.20 -24.70
N ALA A 8 20.48 -9.42 -24.89
CA ALA A 8 21.03 -8.56 -23.85
C ALA A 8 20.08 -7.42 -23.44
N ARG A 9 19.33 -6.86 -24.40
CA ARG A 9 18.32 -5.81 -24.13
C ARG A 9 17.12 -6.36 -23.37
N ASP A 10 16.66 -7.56 -23.72
CA ASP A 10 15.51 -8.18 -23.06
C ASP A 10 15.85 -8.65 -21.65
N LEU A 11 17.03 -9.24 -21.45
CA LEU A 11 17.56 -9.56 -20.12
C LEU A 11 17.62 -8.31 -19.21
N GLY A 12 18.06 -7.17 -19.75
CA GLY A 12 18.09 -5.91 -19.01
C GLY A 12 16.71 -5.37 -18.63
N ARG A 13 15.71 -5.53 -19.52
CA ARG A 13 14.32 -5.13 -19.24
C ARG A 13 13.66 -6.03 -18.21
N ASP A 14 13.91 -7.33 -18.30
CA ASP A 14 13.36 -8.33 -17.38
C ASP A 14 13.92 -8.12 -15.97
N LEU A 15 15.24 -7.96 -15.83
CA LEU A 15 15.88 -7.63 -14.56
C LEU A 15 15.33 -6.33 -13.96
N GLY A 16 15.10 -5.31 -14.79
CA GLY A 16 14.49 -4.05 -14.35
C GLY A 16 13.06 -4.21 -13.83
N ARG A 17 12.23 -5.03 -14.51
CA ARG A 17 10.86 -5.35 -14.06
C ARG A 17 10.88 -6.12 -12.75
N ASP A 18 11.77 -7.10 -12.60
CA ASP A 18 11.88 -7.91 -11.39
C ASP A 18 12.32 -7.09 -10.18
N LEU A 19 13.30 -6.19 -10.36
CA LEU A 19 13.72 -5.25 -9.32
C LEU A 19 12.59 -4.29 -8.91
N ALA A 20 11.83 -3.78 -9.88
CA ALA A 20 10.68 -2.92 -9.60
C ALA A 20 9.59 -3.68 -8.83
N GLN A 21 9.32 -4.94 -9.17
CA GLN A 21 8.36 -5.79 -8.48
C GLN A 21 8.82 -6.11 -7.04
N ALA A 22 10.08 -6.47 -6.86
CA ALA A 22 10.66 -6.72 -5.54
C ALA A 22 10.59 -5.48 -4.64
N GLY A 23 10.88 -4.29 -5.18
CA GLY A 23 10.76 -3.01 -4.46
C GLY A 23 9.32 -2.69 -4.01
N ARG A 24 8.31 -3.04 -4.82
CA ARG A 24 6.90 -2.91 -4.44
C ARG A 24 6.55 -3.82 -3.26
N TYR A 25 6.96 -5.10 -3.29
CA TYR A 25 6.71 -6.04 -2.19
C TYR A 25 7.42 -5.66 -0.90
N LEU A 26 8.66 -5.15 -0.99
CA LEU A 26 9.40 -4.65 0.17
C LEU A 26 8.69 -3.44 0.79
N THR A 27 8.25 -2.49 -0.04
CA THR A 27 7.50 -1.30 0.40
C THR A 27 6.18 -1.69 1.06
N GLN A 28 5.45 -2.65 0.48
CA GLN A 28 4.21 -3.17 1.05
C GLN A 28 4.44 -3.82 2.42
N SER A 29 5.49 -4.64 2.55
CA SER A 29 5.87 -5.27 3.82
C SER A 29 6.26 -4.25 4.89
N LEU A 30 7.01 -3.21 4.52
CA LEU A 30 7.37 -2.11 5.42
C LEU A 30 6.14 -1.32 5.88
N ARG A 31 5.18 -1.03 4.98
CA ARG A 31 3.91 -0.36 5.35
C ARG A 31 3.11 -1.16 6.38
N LEU A 32 3.05 -2.48 6.22
CA LEU A 32 2.41 -3.37 7.20
C LEU A 32 3.11 -3.33 8.56
N MET A 33 4.45 -3.35 8.58
CA MET A 33 5.24 -3.31 9.83
C MET A 33 5.12 -2.00 10.59
N VAL A 34 5.11 -0.85 9.90
CA VAL A 34 4.97 0.46 10.55
C VAL A 34 3.52 0.70 11.01
N GLY A 35 2.56 -0.09 10.50
CA GLY A 35 1.15 0.06 10.85
C GLY A 35 0.58 1.41 10.46
N VAL A 36 1.14 2.01 9.39
CA VAL A 36 0.66 3.25 8.78
C VAL A 36 -0.20 2.83 7.60
N PRO A 37 -1.52 2.69 7.78
CA PRO A 37 -2.40 2.50 6.64
C PRO A 37 -2.35 3.79 5.83
N ASP A 38 -1.86 3.71 4.59
CA ASP A 38 -1.94 4.83 3.67
C ASP A 38 -3.40 5.01 3.21
N TYR A 39 -3.80 6.26 2.98
CA TYR A 39 -5.18 6.57 2.59
C TYR A 39 -5.60 5.88 1.29
N GLY A 40 -4.68 5.63 0.37
CA GLY A 40 -4.95 4.90 -0.88
C GLY A 40 -5.31 3.43 -0.64
N SER A 41 -4.60 2.76 0.27
CA SER A 41 -4.92 1.40 0.71
C SER A 41 -6.29 1.34 1.40
N TYR A 42 -6.63 2.35 2.21
CA TYR A 42 -7.98 2.48 2.78
C TYR A 42 -9.05 2.61 1.70
N LEU A 43 -8.88 3.50 0.72
CA LEU A 43 -9.83 3.67 -0.38
C LEU A 43 -10.02 2.40 -1.19
N THR A 44 -8.92 1.70 -1.50
CA THR A 44 -8.97 0.43 -2.25
C THR A 44 -9.77 -0.62 -1.48
N HIS A 45 -9.50 -0.76 -0.18
CA HIS A 45 -10.23 -1.67 0.69
C HIS A 45 -11.70 -1.26 0.87
N HIS A 46 -11.96 0.05 1.02
CA HIS A 46 -13.30 0.61 1.17
C HIS A 46 -14.14 0.36 -0.08
N GLN A 47 -13.60 0.62 -1.28
CA GLN A 47 -14.29 0.34 -2.54
C GLN A 47 -14.58 -1.16 -2.72
N ALA A 48 -13.66 -2.03 -2.30
CA ALA A 48 -13.85 -3.48 -2.39
C ALA A 48 -14.88 -4.03 -1.38
N THR A 49 -14.97 -3.43 -0.18
CA THR A 49 -15.75 -3.98 0.95
C THR A 49 -17.08 -3.25 1.15
N HIS A 50 -17.11 -1.95 0.88
CA HIS A 50 -18.23 -1.04 1.09
C HIS A 50 -18.40 -0.09 -0.12
N PRO A 51 -18.67 -0.61 -1.32
CA PRO A 51 -18.83 0.21 -2.52
C PRO A 51 -19.99 1.22 -2.43
N ASP A 52 -21.00 0.93 -1.60
CA ASP A 52 -22.22 1.74 -1.47
C ASP A 52 -22.10 2.86 -0.42
N ARG A 53 -20.93 3.00 0.22
CA ARG A 53 -20.68 4.04 1.23
C ARG A 53 -19.69 5.07 0.68
N GLU A 54 -19.82 6.31 1.12
CA GLU A 54 -18.81 7.31 0.83
C GLU A 54 -17.59 7.06 1.73
N PRO A 55 -16.37 6.98 1.18
CA PRO A 55 -15.17 6.88 1.99
C PRO A 55 -14.97 8.15 2.84
N MET A 56 -14.39 7.98 4.02
CA MET A 56 -13.99 9.09 4.89
C MET A 56 -12.97 9.97 4.18
N SER A 57 -12.95 11.26 4.48
CA SER A 57 -11.90 12.16 4.02
C SER A 57 -10.53 11.79 4.62
N TYR A 58 -9.47 12.27 3.99
CA TYR A 58 -8.10 12.06 4.47
C TYR A 58 -7.90 12.52 5.92
N GLU A 59 -8.45 13.67 6.28
CA GLU A 59 -8.34 14.23 7.64
C GLU A 59 -9.07 13.38 8.67
N GLU A 60 -10.28 12.92 8.35
CA GLU A 60 -11.07 12.02 9.21
C GLU A 60 -10.34 10.70 9.43
N PHE A 61 -9.85 10.09 8.36
CA PHE A 61 -9.06 8.87 8.43
C PHE A 61 -7.80 9.06 9.29
N PHE A 62 -7.06 10.14 9.10
CA PHE A 62 -5.85 10.42 9.87
C PHE A 62 -6.17 10.65 11.35
N ARG A 63 -7.25 11.38 11.65
CA ARG A 63 -7.73 11.61 13.01
C ARG A 63 -8.18 10.32 13.67
N GLU A 64 -8.91 9.46 12.99
CA GLU A 64 -9.33 8.16 13.50
C GLU A 64 -8.13 7.27 13.84
N ARG A 65 -7.10 7.22 12.97
CA ARG A 65 -5.86 6.46 13.24
C ARG A 65 -5.09 7.01 14.43
N GLN A 66 -4.99 8.33 14.56
CA GLN A 66 -4.37 8.95 15.73
C GLN A 66 -5.18 8.71 17.01
N THR A 67 -6.50 8.82 16.95
CA THR A 67 -7.41 8.49 18.06
C THR A 67 -7.24 7.02 18.46
N ALA A 68 -7.24 6.09 17.53
CA ALA A 68 -7.04 4.66 17.81
C ALA A 68 -5.67 4.34 18.42
N ARG A 69 -4.62 5.09 18.05
CA ARG A 69 -3.24 4.83 18.50
C ARG A 69 -2.83 5.60 19.76
N TYR A 70 -3.33 6.82 19.94
CA TYR A 70 -2.92 7.74 21.00
C TYR A 70 -4.04 8.13 21.96
N SER A 71 -5.31 8.01 21.56
CA SER A 71 -6.42 8.14 22.50
C SER A 71 -6.70 6.80 23.16
N ALA A 72 -5.82 6.43 24.09
CA ALA A 72 -6.18 5.46 25.14
C ALA A 72 -7.18 6.10 26.13
N ARG A 73 -8.22 6.78 25.66
CA ARG A 73 -9.40 7.00 26.51
C ARG A 73 -10.22 5.73 26.44
N THR A 74 -9.96 4.85 27.40
CA THR A 74 -10.94 3.97 28.04
C THR A 74 -12.32 3.99 27.39
N GLY A 75 -12.54 3.12 26.40
CA GLY A 75 -13.83 2.94 25.74
C GLY A 75 -14.12 1.45 25.72
N LYS A 76 -15.09 1.06 26.54
CA LYS A 76 -15.40 -0.32 26.94
C LYS A 76 -15.65 -1.24 25.75
N CYS A 77 -15.29 -2.50 25.97
CA CYS A 77 -15.89 -3.67 25.36
C CYS A 77 -17.40 -3.47 25.16
N CYS A 78 -17.87 -3.66 23.94
CA CYS A 78 -19.25 -3.98 23.60
C CYS A 78 -19.20 -5.23 22.73
#